data_AF-A0A914VWS8-F1
#
_entry.id   AF-A0A914VWS8-F1
#
_cell.length_a   1.000
_cell.length_b   1.000
_cell.length_c   1.000
_cell.angle_alpha   90.00
_cell.angle_beta   90.00
_cell.angle_gamma   90.00
#
_symmetry.space_group_name_H-M   'P 1'
#
loop_
_entity.id
_entity.type
_entity.pdbx_description
1 polymer ?
#
loop_
_entity_poly.entity_id
_entity_poly.type
_entity_poly.pdbx_seq_one_letter_code
_entity_poly.pdbx_strand_id
1 'polypeptide(L)'
;MLLRQVPRKLLRGVSIGLTTVAFGGSAYFLYRNDFDVSSIGAMRLARAGIAATKIIVDYKWTLRKLDPETEEYKTIKSMVHKRSAELLLQLACANGGVYIK
;
A
#
# COMPACT_ATOMS: atom_id res chain seq x y z
N MET A 1 26.73 -26.63 17.10
CA MET A 1 28.15 -26.29 17.40
C MET A 1 28.96 -26.15 16.09
N LEU A 2 28.53 -25.33 15.12
CA LEU A 2 29.18 -25.24 13.80
C LEU A 2 29.49 -23.81 13.31
N LEU A 3 29.13 -22.76 14.06
CA LEU A 3 29.35 -21.36 13.65
C LEU A 3 30.66 -20.75 14.20
N ARG A 4 31.48 -21.51 14.93
CA ARG A 4 32.55 -20.93 15.79
C ARG A 4 33.92 -20.75 15.11
N GLN A 5 34.07 -21.06 13.83
CA GLN A 5 35.38 -21.02 13.13
C GLN A 5 35.49 -19.97 12.01
N VAL A 6 34.44 -19.20 11.71
CA VAL A 6 34.49 -18.24 10.60
C VAL A 6 35.19 -16.94 11.05
N PRO A 7 36.28 -16.52 10.39
CA PRO A 7 36.99 -15.31 10.78
C PRO A 7 36.13 -14.06 10.56
N ARG A 8 36.08 -13.16 11.55
CA ARG A 8 35.26 -11.94 11.51
C ARG A 8 35.51 -11.05 10.29
N LYS A 9 36.72 -11.09 9.72
CA LYS A 9 37.08 -10.37 8.49
C LYS A 9 36.37 -10.96 7.25
N LEU A 10 36.25 -12.29 7.18
CA LEU A 10 35.51 -12.97 6.11
C LEU A 10 34.01 -12.72 6.22
N LEU A 11 33.46 -12.79 7.44
CA LEU A 11 32.06 -12.41 7.70
C LEU A 11 31.76 -10.97 7.27
N ARG A 12 32.65 -10.02 7.58
CA ARG A 12 32.51 -8.62 7.15
C ARG A 12 32.62 -8.45 5.63
N GLY A 13 33.56 -9.15 4.99
CA GLY A 13 33.70 -9.12 3.53
C GLY A 13 32.45 -9.66 2.82
N VAL A 14 31.91 -10.79 3.30
CA VAL A 14 30.67 -11.37 2.79
C VAL A 14 29.49 -10.46 3.05
N SER A 15 29.35 -9.88 4.25
CA SER A 15 28.24 -8.97 4.56
C SER A 15 28.26 -7.72 3.69
N ILE A 16 29.45 -7.12 3.51
CA ILE A 16 29.63 -5.95 2.65
C ILE A 16 29.25 -6.32 1.21
N GLY A 17 29.81 -7.41 0.67
CA GLY A 17 29.51 -7.87 -0.68
C GLY A 17 28.01 -8.11 -0.91
N LEU A 18 27.32 -8.78 0.02
CA LEU A 18 25.87 -8.98 -0.05
C LEU A 18 25.11 -7.65 -0.05
N THR A 19 25.49 -6.70 0.80
CA THR A 19 24.85 -5.38 0.83
C THR A 19 25.07 -4.60 -0.46
N THR A 20 26.27 -4.62 -1.05
CA THR A 20 26.54 -3.90 -2.30
C THR A 20 25.78 -4.50 -3.47
N VAL A 21 25.71 -5.84 -3.56
CA VAL A 21 24.97 -6.54 -4.61
C VAL A 21 23.46 -6.30 -4.46
N ALA A 22 22.93 -6.39 -3.24
CA ALA A 22 21.52 -6.11 -2.98
C ALA A 22 21.17 -4.67 -3.34
N PHE A 23 21.97 -3.70 -2.88
CA PHE A 23 21.74 -2.29 -3.16
C PHE A 23 21.86 -1.95 -4.66
N GLY A 24 22.92 -2.42 -5.32
CA GLY A 24 23.13 -2.21 -6.75
C GLY A 24 22.07 -2.88 -7.60
N GLY A 25 21.65 -4.10 -7.25
CA GLY A 25 20.56 -4.82 -7.91
C GLY A 25 19.22 -4.11 -7.78
N SER A 26 18.88 -3.63 -6.58
CA SER A 26 17.67 -2.83 -6.35
C SER A 26 17.70 -1.51 -7.12
N ALA A 27 18.83 -0.79 -7.12
CA ALA A 27 18.98 0.45 -7.87
C ALA A 27 18.86 0.23 -9.39
N TYR A 28 19.48 -0.82 -9.92
CA TYR A 28 19.38 -1.19 -11.33
C TYR A 28 17.95 -1.59 -11.73
N PHE A 29 17.26 -2.35 -10.87
CA PHE A 29 15.87 -2.73 -11.09
C PHE A 29 14.95 -1.50 -11.09
N LEU A 30 15.14 -0.57 -10.14
CA LEU A 30 14.39 0.69 -10.10
C LEU A 30 14.66 1.56 -11.34
N TYR A 31 15.92 1.66 -11.77
CA TYR A 31 16.31 2.40 -12.98
C TYR A 31 15.68 1.80 -14.24
N ARG A 32 15.65 0.47 -14.36
CA ARG A 32 15.02 -0.25 -15.47
C ARG A 32 13.50 -0.14 -15.49
N ASN A 33 12.89 0.11 -14.34
CA ASN A 33 11.44 0.27 -14.16
C ASN A 33 11.03 1.76 -14.16
N ASP A 34 11.84 2.66 -14.73
CA ASP A 34 11.59 4.12 -14.80
C ASP A 34 11.24 4.77 -13.44
N PHE A 35 11.74 4.20 -12.33
CA PHE A 35 11.34 4.58 -10.98
C PHE A 35 9.82 4.59 -10.77
N ASP A 36 9.09 3.74 -11.49
CA ASP A 36 7.67 3.55 -11.29
C ASP A 36 7.42 2.80 -9.97
N VAL A 37 7.55 3.53 -8.87
CA VAL A 37 7.24 3.07 -7.51
C VAL A 37 5.77 2.66 -7.37
N SER A 38 4.91 2.99 -8.34
CA SER A 38 3.53 2.53 -8.36
C SER A 38 3.39 1.05 -8.73
N SER A 39 4.38 0.46 -9.42
CA SER A 39 4.43 -0.98 -9.69
C SER A 39 4.86 -1.81 -8.48
N ILE A 40 5.44 -1.17 -7.46
CA ILE A 40 5.85 -1.82 -6.22
C ILE A 40 4.59 -2.17 -5.40
N GLY A 41 4.40 -3.47 -5.14
CA GLY A 41 3.25 -3.98 -4.39
C GLY A 41 3.03 -3.29 -3.04
N ALA A 42 4.11 -2.90 -2.34
CA ALA A 42 4.02 -2.15 -1.09
C ALA A 42 3.33 -0.78 -1.25
N MET A 43 3.59 -0.05 -2.35
CA MET A 43 2.96 1.25 -2.61
C MET A 43 1.47 1.08 -2.94
N ARG A 44 1.12 0.04 -3.71
CA ARG A 44 -0.28 -0.31 -4.02
C ARG A 44 -1.08 -0.64 -2.76
N LEU A 45 -0.48 -1.41 -1.86
CA LEU A 45 -1.06 -1.74 -0.56
C LEU A 45 -1.21 -0.50 0.33
N ALA A 46 -0.19 0.36 0.39
CA ALA A 46 -0.26 1.60 1.17
C ALA A 46 -1.39 2.52 0.67
N ARG A 47 -1.50 2.74 -0.65
CA ARG A 47 -2.58 3.52 -1.27
C ARG A 47 -3.96 2.92 -0.95
N ALA A 48 -4.08 1.59 -1.04
CA ALA A 48 -5.31 0.89 -0.72
C ALA A 48 -5.71 1.06 0.75
N GLY A 49 -4.74 0.92 1.68
CA GLY A 49 -4.97 1.14 3.11
C GLY A 49 -5.41 2.57 3.43
N ILE A 50 -4.79 3.57 2.79
CA ILE A 50 -5.19 4.98 2.92
C ILE A 50 -6.62 5.19 2.41
N ALA A 51 -6.95 4.68 1.23
CA ALA A 51 -8.29 4.81 0.66
C ALA A 51 -9.35 4.14 1.53
N ALA A 52 -9.10 2.92 2.02
CA ALA A 52 -10.00 2.21 2.92
C ALA A 52 -10.22 2.99 4.24
N THR A 53 -9.14 3.53 4.82
CA THR A 53 -9.22 4.35 6.03
C THR A 53 -10.06 5.59 5.81
N LYS A 54 -9.88 6.30 4.68
CA LYS A 54 -10.70 7.47 4.31
C LYS A 54 -12.18 7.10 4.22
N ILE A 55 -12.52 6.00 3.55
CA ILE A 55 -13.92 5.53 3.41
C ILE A 55 -14.52 5.22 4.79
N ILE A 56 -13.80 4.48 5.64
CA ILE A 56 -14.28 4.12 6.97
C ILE A 56 -14.55 5.37 7.82
N VAL A 57 -13.59 6.30 7.86
CA VAL A 57 -13.72 7.55 8.62
C VAL A 57 -14.88 8.37 8.10
N ASP A 58 -15.04 8.45 6.78
CA ASP A 58 -16.09 9.23 6.14
C ASP A 58 -17.49 8.70 6.44
N TYR A 59 -17.70 7.39 6.31
CA TYR A 59 -18.93 6.72 6.75
C TYR A 59 -19.23 6.99 8.23
N LYS A 60 -18.24 6.78 9.09
CA LYS A 60 -18.40 6.90 10.54
C LYS A 60 -18.71 8.34 10.95
N TRP A 61 -18.05 9.33 10.35
CA TRP A 61 -18.24 10.72 10.69
C TRP A 61 -19.54 11.28 10.12
N THR A 62 -19.80 11.02 8.84
CA THR A 62 -20.97 11.56 8.15
C THR A 62 -22.26 11.01 8.72
N LEU A 63 -22.30 9.73 9.08
CA LEU A 63 -23.52 9.07 9.57
C LEU A 63 -23.66 9.09 11.11
N ARG A 64 -22.71 9.65 11.85
CA ARG A 64 -22.59 9.49 13.32
C ARG A 64 -23.84 9.89 14.12
N LYS A 65 -24.59 10.88 13.64
CA LYS A 65 -25.71 11.49 14.36
C LYS A 65 -27.05 11.32 13.64
N LEU A 66 -27.10 10.48 12.60
CA LEU A 66 -28.33 10.23 11.86
C LEU A 66 -28.97 8.94 12.34
N ASP A 67 -30.30 8.97 12.45
CA ASP A 67 -31.09 7.79 12.76
C ASP A 67 -31.20 6.89 11.51
N PRO A 68 -30.76 5.62 11.57
CA PRO A 68 -30.79 4.68 10.45
C PRO A 68 -32.15 4.49 9.78
N GLU A 69 -33.26 4.69 10.50
CA GLU A 69 -34.61 4.49 9.99
C GLU A 69 -35.12 5.68 9.16
N THR A 70 -34.40 6.80 9.17
CA THR A 70 -34.81 8.02 8.45
C THR A 70 -34.46 7.99 6.96
N GLU A 71 -35.30 8.64 6.15
CA GLU A 71 -35.01 8.87 4.72
C GLU A 71 -33.78 9.77 4.52
N GLU A 72 -33.50 10.66 5.48
CA GLU A 72 -32.29 11.49 5.49
C GLU A 72 -31.04 10.60 5.58
N TYR A 73 -31.01 9.63 6.50
CA TYR A 73 -29.91 8.68 6.61
C TYR A 73 -29.69 7.91 5.30
N LYS A 74 -30.76 7.42 4.66
CA LYS A 74 -30.67 6.69 3.39
C LYS A 74 -30.07 7.57 2.28
N THR A 75 -30.52 8.82 2.20
CA THR A 75 -30.05 9.78 1.20
C THR A 75 -28.58 10.11 1.43
N ILE A 76 -28.18 10.46 2.65
CA ILE A 76 -26.79 10.78 2.98
C ILE A 76 -25.88 9.55 2.80
N LYS A 77 -26.32 8.37 3.22
CA LYS A 77 -25.59 7.11 3.03
C LYS A 77 -25.36 6.83 1.54
N SER A 78 -26.35 7.10 0.67
CA SER A 78 -26.20 6.96 -0.78
C SER A 78 -25.12 7.91 -1.33
N MET A 79 -25.09 9.16 -0.86
CA MET A 79 -24.03 10.11 -1.23
C MET A 79 -22.64 9.64 -0.77
N VAL A 80 -22.52 9.14 0.46
CA VAL A 80 -21.26 8.57 0.99
C VAL A 80 -20.82 7.37 0.16
N HIS A 81 -21.77 6.53 -0.23
CA HIS A 81 -21.50 5.35 -1.05
C HIS A 81 -20.96 5.75 -2.43
N LYS A 82 -21.59 6.73 -3.09
CA LYS A 82 -21.14 7.23 -4.39
C LYS A 82 -19.71 7.75 -4.35
N ARG A 83 -19.39 8.66 -3.42
CA ARG A 83 -18.02 9.21 -3.33
C ARG A 83 -16.98 8.18 -2.91
N SER A 84 -17.37 7.17 -2.11
CA SER A 84 -16.51 6.04 -1.77
C SER A 84 -16.20 5.18 -3.00
N ALA A 85 -17.20 4.92 -3.85
CA ALA A 85 -17.01 4.20 -5.10
C ALA A 85 -16.10 4.96 -6.08
N GLU A 86 -16.26 6.28 -6.19
CA GLU A 86 -15.39 7.14 -6.99
C GLU A 86 -13.94 7.10 -6.49
N LEU A 87 -13.72 7.12 -5.16
CA LEU A 87 -12.39 6.99 -4.57
C LEU A 87 -11.77 5.61 -4.87
N LEU A 88 -12.56 4.53 -4.81
CA LEU A 88 -12.09 3.18 -5.16
C LEU A 88 -11.74 3.07 -6.64
N LEU A 89 -12.50 3.71 -7.53
CA LEU A 89 -12.19 3.79 -8.95
C LEU A 89 -10.85 4.50 -9.17
N GLN A 90 -10.66 5.67 -8.55
CA GLN A 90 -9.38 6.41 -8.63
C GLN A 90 -8.21 5.58 -8.11
N LEU A 91 -8.41 4.85 -7.01
CA LEU A 91 -7.41 3.92 -6.48
C LEU A 91 -7.07 2.81 -7.49
N ALA A 92 -8.08 2.19 -8.11
CA ALA A 92 -7.88 1.13 -9.09
C ALA A 92 -7.10 1.66 -10.31
N CYS A 93 -7.45 2.84 -10.83
CA CYS A 93 -6.70 3.51 -11.89
C CYS A 93 -5.25 3.78 -11.47
N ALA A 94 -5.04 4.33 -10.26
CA ALA A 94 -3.71 4.64 -9.75
C ALA A 94 -2.85 3.40 -9.46
N ASN A 95 -3.47 2.26 -9.15
CA ASN A 95 -2.80 0.98 -8.94
C ASN A 95 -2.64 0.16 -10.23
N GLY A 96 -3.11 0.66 -11.38
CA GLY A 96 -3.08 -0.09 -12.65
C GLY A 96 -3.97 -1.33 -12.64
N GLY A 97 -4.99 -1.40 -11.78
CA GLY A 97 -5.91 -2.52 -11.66
C GLY A 97 -6.33 -2.83 -10.22
N VAL A 98 -7.14 -3.88 -10.08
CA VAL A 98 -7.68 -4.38 -8.80
C VAL A 98 -7.01 -5.67 -8.36
N TYR A 99 -7.06 -5.96 -7.05
CA TYR A 99 -6.66 -7.26 -6.53
C TYR A 99 -7.77 -8.28 -6.83
N ILE A 100 -7.42 -9.37 -7.51
CA ILE A 100 -8.33 -10.49 -7.79
C ILE A 100 -8.00 -11.59 -6.77
N LYS A 101 -9.04 -12.15 -6.16
CA LYS A 101 -8.94 -13.29 -5.23
C LYS A 101 -8.61 -14.58 -5.98
#